data_AF-A0A8K0Y4G1-F1
#
_entry.id   AF-A0A8K0Y4G1-F1
#
_cell.length_a   1.000
_cell.length_b   1.000
_cell.length_c   1.000
_cell.angle_alpha   90.00
_cell.angle_beta   90.00
_cell.angle_gamma   90.00
#
_symmetry.space_group_name_H-M   'P 1'
#
loop_
_entity.id
_entity.type
_entity.pdbx_description
1 polymer ?
#
loop_
_entity_poly.entity_id
_entity_poly.type
_entity_poly.pdbx_seq_one_letter_code
_entity_poly.pdbx_strand_id
1 'polypeptide(L)'
;MGHPKVVLSADRTLMSPYRGISLATFFGCAPAIDPHRPKNSMWYFLLKDQVTPKILFDFICNPITHTNGVANYAPYGLRKVEAALLRDGYKREDVVVAHPDHIDKFIGPETEVVGTI
;
A
#
# COMPACT_ATOMS: atom_id res chain seq x y z
N MET A 1 -10.07 18.32 3.86
CA MET A 1 -10.24 17.53 5.10
C MET A 1 -9.26 18.07 6.12
N GLY A 2 -9.64 18.15 7.40
CA GLY A 2 -8.70 18.46 8.47
C GLY A 2 -7.80 17.25 8.78
N HIS A 3 -7.20 17.23 9.97
CA HIS A 3 -6.45 16.08 10.47
C HIS A 3 -7.42 15.10 11.17
N PRO A 4 -7.75 13.94 10.56
CA PRO A 4 -8.61 12.94 11.19
C PRO A 4 -7.91 12.29 12.40
N LYS A 5 -8.73 11.77 13.31
CA LYS A 5 -8.29 11.06 14.51
C LYS A 5 -7.67 9.69 14.19
N VAL A 6 -8.25 8.99 13.21
CA VAL A 6 -7.81 7.67 12.79
C VAL A 6 -7.41 7.69 11.31
N VAL A 7 -6.13 7.43 11.05
CA VAL A 7 -5.60 7.27 9.69
C VAL A 7 -5.34 5.80 9.42
N LEU A 8 -6.09 5.23 8.49
CA LEU A 8 -5.95 3.86 8.02
C LEU A 8 -5.22 3.84 6.67
N SER A 9 -4.27 2.93 6.49
CA SER A 9 -3.61 2.70 5.19
C SER A 9 -3.23 1.22 5.04
N ALA A 10 -2.64 0.88 3.91
CA ALA A 10 -1.92 -0.36 3.71
C ALA A 10 -0.67 -0.07 2.86
N ASP A 11 0.19 -1.06 2.67
CA ASP A 11 1.34 -0.89 1.79
C ASP A 11 0.91 -0.79 0.31
N ARG A 12 1.79 -0.24 -0.53
CA ARG A 12 1.52 -0.03 -1.97
C ARG A 12 1.19 -1.32 -2.72
N THR A 13 1.78 -2.45 -2.32
CA THR A 13 1.55 -3.76 -2.94
C THR A 13 0.16 -4.31 -2.63
N LEU A 14 -0.47 -3.90 -1.52
CA LEU A 14 -1.87 -4.20 -1.20
C LEU A 14 -2.85 -3.16 -1.76
N MET A 15 -2.36 -1.96 -2.08
CA MET A 15 -3.12 -0.88 -2.71
C MET A 15 -2.68 -0.64 -4.17
N SER A 16 -2.64 -1.73 -4.92
CA SER A 16 -2.34 -1.75 -6.35
C SER A 16 -3.25 -2.76 -7.06
N PRO A 17 -3.87 -2.41 -8.20
CA PRO A 17 -4.61 -3.37 -9.01
C PRO A 17 -3.71 -4.20 -9.94
N TYR A 18 -2.38 -4.01 -9.88
CA TYR A 18 -1.39 -4.71 -10.72
C TYR A 18 -1.72 -4.68 -12.23
N ARG A 19 -2.18 -3.53 -12.71
CA ARG A 19 -2.68 -3.30 -14.08
C ARG A 19 -3.77 -4.27 -14.54
N GLY A 20 -4.46 -4.94 -13.63
CA GLY A 20 -5.47 -5.95 -13.96
C GLY A 20 -4.90 -7.24 -14.53
N ILE A 21 -3.59 -7.48 -14.40
CA ILE A 21 -2.96 -8.72 -14.85
C ILE A 21 -3.34 -9.84 -13.89
N SER A 22 -3.94 -10.92 -14.41
CA SER A 22 -4.32 -12.07 -13.60
C SER A 22 -3.12 -12.64 -12.85
N LEU A 23 -3.32 -12.94 -11.55
CA LEU A 23 -2.30 -13.43 -10.62
C LEU A 23 -1.13 -12.48 -10.32
N ALA A 24 -1.06 -11.29 -10.93
CA ALA A 24 0.04 -10.37 -10.67
C ALA A 24 0.04 -9.85 -9.22
N THR A 25 -1.11 -9.87 -8.53
CA THR A 25 -1.21 -9.58 -7.10
C THR A 25 -0.37 -10.49 -6.21
N PHE A 26 -0.08 -11.72 -6.64
CA PHE A 26 0.82 -12.64 -5.91
C PHE A 26 2.29 -12.20 -5.98
N PHE A 27 2.68 -11.32 -6.91
CA PHE A 27 4.05 -10.80 -6.94
C PHE A 27 4.37 -9.96 -5.71
N GLY A 28 3.38 -9.38 -5.02
CA GLY A 28 3.60 -8.73 -3.72
C GLY A 28 4.14 -9.70 -2.65
N CYS A 29 3.89 -11.02 -2.81
CA CYS A 29 4.39 -12.06 -1.90
C CYS A 29 5.76 -12.62 -2.34
N ALA A 30 6.24 -12.28 -3.54
CA ALA A 30 7.51 -12.78 -4.02
C ALA A 30 8.67 -12.11 -3.27
N PRO A 31 9.75 -12.84 -2.92
CA PRO A 31 10.92 -12.23 -2.31
C PRO A 31 11.51 -11.19 -3.25
N ALA A 32 11.76 -9.98 -2.75
CA ALA A 32 12.39 -8.93 -3.55
C ALA A 32 13.88 -9.25 -3.86
N ILE A 33 14.52 -10.03 -2.98
CA ILE A 33 15.95 -10.29 -2.98
C ILE A 33 16.20 -11.80 -2.84
N ASP A 34 17.13 -12.32 -3.63
CA ASP A 34 17.70 -13.66 -3.53
C ASP A 34 19.16 -13.57 -3.05
N PRO A 35 19.41 -13.70 -1.74
CA PRO A 35 20.74 -13.57 -1.16
C PRO A 35 21.66 -14.77 -1.49
N HIS A 36 21.11 -15.86 -2.02
CA HIS A 36 21.85 -17.07 -2.37
C HIS A 36 22.26 -17.12 -3.84
N ARG A 37 22.04 -16.03 -4.58
CA ARG A 37 22.38 -15.96 -6.00
C ARG A 37 23.89 -16.13 -6.20
N PRO A 38 24.33 -17.06 -7.09
CA PRO A 38 25.74 -17.24 -7.39
C PRO A 38 26.35 -15.97 -7.99
N LYS A 39 27.37 -15.41 -7.32
CA LYS A 39 28.01 -14.13 -7.71
C LYS A 39 28.82 -14.20 -9.01
N ASN A 40 29.11 -15.39 -9.49
CA ASN A 40 29.73 -15.65 -10.79
C ASN A 40 28.71 -15.80 -11.93
N SER A 41 27.41 -15.69 -11.66
CA SER A 41 26.36 -15.79 -12.68
C SER A 41 26.18 -14.49 -13.44
N MET A 42 25.90 -14.58 -14.75
CA MET A 42 25.49 -13.46 -15.60
C MET A 42 24.32 -12.68 -14.99
N TRP A 43 23.39 -13.36 -14.32
CA TRP A 43 22.23 -12.74 -13.67
C TRP A 43 22.60 -11.86 -12.47
N TYR A 44 23.67 -12.20 -11.74
CA TYR A 44 24.17 -11.36 -10.65
C TYR A 44 24.78 -10.06 -11.20
N PHE A 45 25.49 -10.15 -12.33
CA PHE A 45 26.02 -8.96 -12.98
C PHE A 45 24.91 -7.99 -13.44
N LEU A 46 23.81 -8.52 -13.96
CA LEU A 46 22.71 -7.71 -14.50
C LEU A 46 21.73 -7.19 -13.43
N LEU A 47 21.32 -8.05 -12.49
CA LEU A 47 20.23 -7.77 -11.54
C LEU A 47 20.71 -7.74 -10.08
N LYS A 48 21.98 -8.04 -9.82
CA LYS A 48 22.50 -8.32 -8.47
C LYS A 48 21.61 -9.36 -7.80
N ASP A 49 21.31 -9.16 -6.51
CA ASP A 49 20.46 -10.04 -5.73
C ASP A 49 18.95 -9.80 -5.99
N GLN A 50 18.55 -8.91 -6.92
CA GLN A 50 17.12 -8.67 -7.17
C GLN A 50 16.47 -9.85 -7.89
N VAL A 51 15.35 -10.34 -7.35
CA VAL A 51 14.52 -11.37 -8.01
C VAL A 51 13.75 -10.75 -9.16
N THR A 52 13.09 -9.62 -8.89
CA THR A 52 12.40 -8.82 -9.89
C THR A 52 13.02 -7.43 -9.92
N PRO A 53 13.54 -6.95 -11.06
CA PRO A 53 14.08 -5.60 -11.14
C PRO A 53 13.04 -4.56 -10.73
N LYS A 54 13.44 -3.60 -9.89
CA LYS A 54 12.55 -2.60 -9.29
C LYS A 54 11.68 -1.88 -10.32
N ILE A 55 12.26 -1.52 -11.47
CA ILE A 55 11.55 -0.82 -12.56
C ILE A 55 10.39 -1.66 -13.10
N LEU A 56 10.61 -2.96 -13.29
CA LEU A 56 9.58 -3.88 -13.76
C LEU A 56 8.48 -4.05 -12.70
N PHE A 57 8.87 -4.22 -11.44
CA PHE A 57 7.92 -4.33 -10.34
C PHE A 57 7.06 -3.06 -10.20
N ASP A 58 7.67 -1.88 -10.22
CA ASP A 58 6.97 -0.59 -10.14
C ASP A 58 6.04 -0.37 -11.34
N PHE A 59 6.44 -0.83 -12.53
CA PHE A 59 5.61 -0.75 -13.72
C PHE A 59 4.34 -1.59 -13.57
N ILE A 60 4.47 -2.83 -13.07
CA ILE A 60 3.35 -3.75 -12.85
C ILE A 60 2.49 -3.27 -11.67
N CYS A 61 3.11 -2.90 -10.55
CA CYS A 61 2.47 -2.46 -9.30
C CYS A 61 2.08 -0.97 -9.37
N ASN A 62 1.09 -0.63 -10.19
CA ASN A 62 0.60 0.74 -10.28
C ASN A 62 -0.18 1.15 -9.02
N PRO A 63 -0.08 2.41 -8.56
CA PRO A 63 -0.84 2.86 -7.40
C PRO A 63 -2.35 2.78 -7.64
N ILE A 64 -3.11 2.55 -6.57
CA ILE A 64 -4.57 2.62 -6.60
C ILE A 64 -5.04 4.06 -6.87
N THR A 65 -6.19 4.21 -7.52
CA THR A 65 -6.78 5.54 -7.71
C THR A 65 -7.17 6.16 -6.37
N HIS A 66 -6.99 7.48 -6.25
CA HIS A 66 -7.37 8.24 -5.06
C HIS A 66 -8.10 9.52 -5.43
N THR A 67 -8.84 10.07 -4.48
CA THR A 67 -9.47 11.39 -4.57
C THR A 67 -8.93 12.25 -3.44
N ASN A 68 -8.15 13.29 -3.76
CA ASN A 68 -7.51 14.16 -2.76
C ASN A 68 -6.66 13.42 -1.70
N GLY A 69 -5.97 12.34 -2.10
CA GLY A 69 -5.18 11.49 -1.19
C GLY A 69 -5.97 10.42 -0.45
N VAL A 70 -7.30 10.42 -0.53
CA VAL A 70 -8.15 9.35 0.02
C VAL A 70 -8.23 8.20 -0.99
N ALA A 71 -7.92 6.98 -0.57
CA ALA A 71 -7.96 5.83 -1.46
C ALA A 71 -9.40 5.55 -1.91
N ASN A 72 -9.64 5.41 -3.22
CA ASN A 72 -10.97 5.09 -3.74
C ASN A 72 -11.33 3.63 -3.41
N TYR A 73 -10.34 2.74 -3.48
CA TYR A 73 -10.44 1.33 -3.11
C TYR A 73 -9.34 1.00 -2.09
N ALA A 74 -9.62 0.03 -1.24
CA ALA A 74 -8.70 -0.42 -0.22
C ALA A 74 -8.95 -1.90 0.06
N PRO A 75 -7.99 -2.62 0.67
CA PRO A 75 -8.21 -3.98 1.10
C PRO A 75 -9.47 -4.11 1.95
N TYR A 76 -10.22 -5.19 1.74
CA TYR A 76 -11.52 -5.39 2.39
C TYR A 76 -11.44 -5.33 3.92
N GLY A 77 -10.37 -5.84 4.52
CA GLY A 77 -10.12 -5.75 5.96
C GLY A 77 -10.08 -4.29 6.44
N LEU A 78 -9.40 -3.41 5.71
CA LEU A 78 -9.28 -1.99 6.05
C LEU A 78 -10.64 -1.28 5.97
N ARG A 79 -11.44 -1.55 4.93
CA ARG A 79 -12.81 -1.02 4.80
C ARG A 79 -13.75 -1.55 5.89
N LYS A 80 -13.53 -2.78 6.36
CA LYS A 80 -14.29 -3.35 7.48
C LYS A 80 -13.95 -2.65 8.80
N VAL A 81 -12.67 -2.32 9.03
CA VAL A 81 -12.25 -1.53 10.19
C VAL A 81 -12.82 -0.11 10.13
N GLU A 82 -12.74 0.56 8.97
CA GLU A 82 -13.38 1.87 8.75
C GLU A 82 -14.88 1.82 9.09
N ALA A 83 -15.61 0.84 8.55
CA ALA A 83 -17.04 0.68 8.82
C ALA A 83 -17.33 0.39 10.30
N ALA A 84 -16.46 -0.36 10.99
CA ALA A 84 -16.62 -0.67 12.41
C ALA A 84 -16.44 0.58 13.29
N LEU A 85 -15.44 1.43 12.99
CA LEU A 85 -15.21 2.70 13.70
C LEU A 85 -16.40 3.65 13.55
N LEU A 86 -16.92 3.79 12.33
CA LEU A 86 -18.10 4.63 12.07
C LEU A 86 -19.34 4.11 12.82
N ARG A 87 -19.50 2.78 12.89
CA ARG A 87 -20.59 2.16 13.66
C ARG A 87 -20.46 2.40 15.17
N ASP A 88 -19.23 2.50 15.67
CA ASP A 88 -18.94 2.69 17.11
C ASP A 88 -19.07 4.15 17.57
N GLY A 89 -19.36 5.09 16.65
CA GLY A 89 -19.66 6.48 16.95
C GLY A 89 -18.61 7.49 16.48
N TYR A 90 -17.55 7.06 15.79
CA TYR A 90 -16.65 7.99 15.12
C TYR A 90 -17.37 8.71 13.98
N LYS A 91 -17.12 10.01 13.82
CA LYS A 91 -17.68 10.76 12.70
C LYS A 91 -16.93 10.42 11.41
N ARG A 92 -17.56 10.68 10.27
CA ARG A 92 -16.97 10.38 8.95
C ARG A 92 -15.67 11.16 8.72
N GLU A 93 -15.58 12.37 9.25
CA GLU A 93 -14.41 13.24 9.19
C GLU A 93 -13.27 12.80 10.13
N ASP A 94 -13.55 11.95 11.13
CA ASP A 94 -12.56 11.49 12.12
C ASP A 94 -11.79 10.25 11.63
N VAL A 95 -12.24 9.58 10.57
CA VAL A 95 -11.64 8.34 10.05
C VAL A 95 -11.37 8.49 8.57
N VAL A 96 -10.13 8.24 8.15
CA VAL A 96 -9.74 8.24 6.74
C VAL A 96 -9.05 6.94 6.36
N VAL A 97 -9.31 6.47 5.14
CA VAL A 97 -8.47 5.48 4.47
C VAL A 97 -7.59 6.20 3.46
N ALA A 98 -6.35 6.49 3.87
CA ALA A 98 -5.38 7.23 3.08
C ALA A 98 -4.76 6.34 1.98
N HIS A 99 -4.43 6.98 0.86
CA HIS A 99 -3.56 6.39 -0.15
C HIS A 99 -2.12 6.31 0.41
N PRO A 100 -1.35 5.23 0.19
CA PRO A 100 -0.04 5.01 0.81
C PRO A 100 0.95 6.15 0.53
N ASP A 101 0.93 6.70 -0.67
CA ASP A 101 1.82 7.79 -1.08
C ASP A 101 1.37 9.19 -0.58
N HIS A 102 0.29 9.27 0.19
CA HIS A 102 -0.35 10.53 0.63
C HIS A 102 -0.74 10.54 2.11
N ILE A 103 -0.22 9.60 2.91
CA ILE A 103 -0.53 9.49 4.34
C ILE A 103 -0.15 10.76 5.09
N ASP A 104 0.95 11.41 4.70
CA ASP A 104 1.48 12.66 5.27
C ASP A 104 0.46 13.81 5.23
N LYS A 105 -0.46 13.80 4.28
CA LYS A 105 -1.52 14.82 4.16
C LYS A 105 -2.57 14.73 5.26
N PHE A 106 -2.68 13.60 5.94
CA PHE A 106 -3.73 13.34 6.93
C PHE A 106 -3.18 13.31 8.36
N ILE A 107 -1.91 12.96 8.56
CA ILE A 107 -1.30 12.96 9.89
C ILE A 107 -1.14 14.40 10.41
N GLY A 108 -1.65 14.67 11.60
CA GLY A 108 -1.43 15.94 12.29
C GLY A 108 -1.72 15.87 13.79
N PRO A 109 -1.80 17.03 14.48
CA PRO A 109 -1.90 17.08 15.94
C PRO A 109 -3.13 16.36 16.53
N GLU A 110 -4.22 16.29 15.79
CA GLU A 110 -5.47 15.61 16.18
C GLU A 110 -5.45 14.10 15.88
N THR A 111 -4.43 13.59 15.17
CA THR A 111 -4.33 12.17 14.84
C THR A 111 -3.91 11.37 16.07
N GLU A 112 -4.80 10.50 16.52
CA GLU A 112 -4.62 9.66 17.70
C GLU A 112 -4.11 8.26 17.31
N VAL A 113 -4.52 7.74 16.15
CA VAL A 113 -4.23 6.36 15.71
C VAL A 113 -3.82 6.30 14.24
N VAL A 114 -2.75 5.57 13.95
CA VAL A 114 -2.39 5.14 12.59
C VAL A 114 -2.49 3.62 12.50
N GLY A 115 -3.41 3.12 11.67
CA GLY A 115 -3.63 1.70 11.43
C GLY A 115 -3.12 1.29 10.05
N THR A 116 -2.40 0.18 9.98
CA THR A 116 -1.93 -0.41 8.72
C THR A 116 -2.32 -1.88 8.64
N ILE A 117 -2.56 -2.37 7.42
CA ILE A 117 -2.60 -3.81 7.11
C ILE A 117 -1.60 -4.17 6.03
#